data_AF-A0A552DKC6-F1
#
_entry.id   AF-A0A552DKC6-F1
#
_cell.length_a   1.000
_cell.length_b   1.000
_cell.length_c   1.000
_cell.angle_alpha   90.00
_cell.angle_beta   90.00
_cell.angle_gamma   90.00
#
_symmetry.space_group_name_H-M   'P 1'
#
loop_
_entity.id
_entity.type
_entity.pdbx_description
1 polymer ?
#
loop_
_entity_poly.entity_id
_entity_poly.type
_entity_poly.pdbx_seq_one_letter_code
_entity_poly.pdbx_strand_id
1 'polypeptide(L)'
;MSRELDKGEAEAITLALELEAEQVLIDARRGRRIATRLNLRYTGILGILVEAKNRGLISEVKPLLDALINQAGFWVAAPLCISVL
;
A
#
# COMPACT_ATOMS: atom_id res chain seq x y z
N MET A 1 4.85 -2.94 19.61
CA MET A 1 4.16 -2.48 18.38
C MET A 1 2.73 -2.01 18.62
N SER A 2 2.04 -2.50 19.67
CA SER A 2 0.61 -2.26 19.95
C SER A 2 0.15 -0.83 20.22
N ARG A 3 1.07 0.14 20.39
CA ARG A 3 0.72 1.57 20.60
C ARG A 3 0.80 2.41 19.32
N GLU A 4 1.42 1.91 18.26
CA GLU A 4 1.69 2.68 17.04
C GLU A 4 0.83 2.25 15.85
N LEU A 5 0.31 1.02 15.84
CA LEU A 5 -0.51 0.43 14.77
C LEU A 5 -1.81 -0.14 15.30
N ASP A 6 -2.81 -0.27 14.41
CA ASP A 6 -3.90 -1.20 14.68
C ASP A 6 -3.37 -2.64 14.73
N LYS A 7 -4.15 -3.54 15.33
CA LYS A 7 -3.72 -4.92 15.54
C LYS A 7 -3.49 -5.67 14.23
N GLY A 8 -4.31 -5.41 13.21
CA GLY A 8 -4.19 -6.08 11.91
C GLY A 8 -2.91 -5.69 11.18
N GLU A 9 -2.58 -4.40 11.11
CA GLU A 9 -1.32 -3.96 10.50
C GLU A 9 -0.10 -4.46 11.29
N ALA A 10 -0.18 -4.49 12.62
CA ALA A 10 0.91 -5.02 13.45
C ALA A 10 1.15 -6.52 13.17
N GLU A 11 0.08 -7.31 13.09
CA GLU A 11 0.15 -8.74 12.77
C GLU A 11 0.67 -8.97 11.34
N ALA A 12 0.22 -8.19 10.36
CA ALA A 12 0.70 -8.29 8.98
C ALA A 12 2.21 -8.03 8.85
N ILE A 13 2.72 -7.00 9.54
CA ILE A 13 4.17 -6.72 9.56
C ILE A 13 4.92 -7.82 10.30
N THR A 14 4.39 -8.30 11.42
CA THR A 14 5.02 -9.38 12.21
C THR A 14 5.14 -10.64 11.37
N LEU A 15 4.05 -11.05 10.73
CA LEU A 15 4.03 -12.21 9.85
C LEU A 15 5.00 -12.06 8.66
N ALA A 16 5.07 -10.86 8.06
CA ALA A 16 6.02 -10.61 6.97
C ALA A 16 7.47 -10.76 7.43
N LEU A 17 7.82 -10.37 8.66
CA LEU A 17 9.16 -10.59 9.22
C LEU A 17 9.42 -12.08 9.49
N GLU A 18 8.45 -12.78 10.09
CA GLU A 18 8.57 -14.22 10.40
C GLU A 18 8.74 -15.08 9.15
N LEU A 19 8.06 -14.71 8.06
CA LEU A 19 8.16 -15.40 6.78
C LEU A 19 9.37 -14.96 5.94
N GLU A 20 10.19 -14.03 6.44
CA GLU A 20 11.26 -13.38 5.66
C GLU A 20 10.73 -12.85 4.31
N ALA A 21 9.51 -12.32 4.32
CA ALA A 21 8.83 -11.90 3.11
C ALA A 21 9.62 -10.79 2.41
N GLU A 22 9.68 -10.89 1.08
CA GLU A 22 10.40 -9.92 0.27
C GLU A 22 9.83 -8.49 0.45
N GLN A 23 8.51 -8.39 0.65
CA GLN A 23 7.77 -7.16 0.71
C GLN A 23 6.41 -7.34 1.43
N VAL A 24 5.91 -6.30 2.06
CA VAL A 24 4.56 -6.25 2.69
C VAL A 24 3.66 -5.19 2.03
N LEU A 25 2.34 -5.43 2.02
CA LEU A 25 1.35 -4.45 1.58
C LEU A 25 0.87 -3.60 2.76
N ILE A 26 1.09 -2.29 2.72
CA ILE A 26 0.76 -1.35 3.79
C ILE A 26 0.27 0.00 3.22
N ASP A 27 -1.00 0.32 3.47
CA ASP A 27 -1.58 1.59 3.05
C ASP A 27 -1.63 2.67 4.14
N ALA A 28 -1.60 2.32 5.44
CA ALA A 28 -1.54 3.36 6.46
C ALA A 28 -0.14 3.97 6.58
N ARG A 29 -0.12 5.30 6.71
CA ARG A 29 1.12 6.07 6.93
C ARG A 29 1.94 5.58 8.12
N ARG A 30 1.28 5.12 9.20
CA ARG A 30 1.96 4.62 10.39
C ARG A 30 2.66 3.29 10.10
N GLY A 31 1.98 2.36 9.45
CA GLY A 31 2.55 1.08 9.00
C GLY A 31 3.79 1.29 8.13
N ARG A 32 3.72 2.20 7.14
CA ARG A 32 4.86 2.50 6.25
C ARG A 32 6.10 2.98 7.01
N ARG A 33 5.91 3.85 8.02
CA ARG A 33 7.04 4.31 8.87
C ARG A 33 7.68 3.17 9.64
N ILE A 34 6.86 2.24 10.13
CA ILE A 34 7.34 1.08 10.90
C ILE A 34 8.05 0.08 10.00
N ALA A 35 7.47 -0.27 8.84
CA ALA A 35 8.13 -1.12 7.84
C ALA A 35 9.49 -0.52 7.44
N THR A 36 9.56 0.80 7.20
CA THR A 36 10.82 1.52 6.94
C THR A 36 11.83 1.34 8.08
N ARG A 37 11.42 1.55 9.34
CA ARG A 37 12.31 1.38 10.52
C ARG A 37 12.85 -0.04 10.65
N LEU A 38 12.08 -1.02 10.18
CA LEU A 38 12.42 -2.44 10.22
C LEU A 38 13.17 -2.91 8.97
N ASN A 39 13.51 -2.02 8.04
CA ASN A 39 14.08 -2.33 6.73
C ASN A 39 13.25 -3.34 5.92
N LEU A 40 11.94 -3.42 6.18
CA LEU A 40 11.01 -4.25 5.44
C LEU A 40 10.50 -3.45 4.24
N ARG A 41 10.70 -3.97 3.03
CA ARG A 41 10.14 -3.34 1.83
C ARG A 41 8.63 -3.33 1.93
N TYR A 42 8.01 -2.24 1.50
CA TYR A 42 6.56 -2.12 1.47
C TYR A 42 6.08 -1.53 0.15
N THR A 43 4.85 -1.84 -0.20
CA THR A 43 4.07 -1.12 -1.20
C THR A 43 2.68 -0.82 -0.65
N GLY A 44 1.94 0.06 -1.34
CA GLY A 44 0.51 0.27 -1.11
C GLY A 44 -0.29 -0.13 -2.35
N ILE A 45 -1.61 -0.13 -2.26
CA ILE A 45 -2.49 -0.45 -3.40
C ILE A 45 -2.16 0.44 -4.62
N LEU A 46 -1.89 1.73 -4.42
CA LEU A 46 -1.53 2.63 -5.52
C LEU A 46 -0.21 2.25 -6.19
N GLY A 47 0.77 1.79 -5.42
CA GLY A 47 2.04 1.29 -5.96
C GLY A 47 1.83 0.05 -6.82
N ILE A 48 0.90 -0.83 -6.43
CA ILE A 48 0.50 -1.99 -7.23
C ILE A 48 -0.11 -1.57 -8.56
N LEU A 49 -1.01 -0.57 -8.56
CA LEU A 49 -1.63 -0.08 -9.80
C LEU A 49 -0.59 0.52 -10.76
N VAL A 50 0.33 1.34 -10.25
CA VAL A 50 1.42 1.92 -11.05
C VAL A 50 2.31 0.82 -11.61
N GLU A 51 2.69 -0.17 -10.80
CA GLU A 51 3.51 -1.30 -11.24
C GLU A 51 2.80 -2.13 -12.31
N ALA A 52 1.50 -2.38 -12.15
CA ALA A 52 0.71 -3.11 -13.13
C ALA A 52 0.66 -2.37 -14.49
N LYS A 53 0.53 -1.04 -14.48
CA LYS A 53 0.59 -0.22 -15.71
C LYS A 53 1.98 -0.29 -16.34
N ASN A 54 3.04 -0.17 -15.55
CA ASN A 54 4.42 -0.26 -16.04
C ASN A 54 4.74 -1.62 -16.66
N ARG A 55 4.13 -2.70 -16.15
CA ARG A 55 4.24 -4.06 -16.70
C ARG A 55 3.30 -4.33 -17.87
N GLY A 56 2.44 -3.38 -18.26
CA GLY A 56 1.44 -3.57 -19.32
C GLY A 56 0.31 -4.54 -18.95
N LEU A 57 0.11 -4.83 -17.66
CA LEU A 57 -0.98 -5.69 -17.17
C LEU A 57 -2.33 -4.97 -17.17
N ILE A 58 -2.30 -3.64 -17.09
CA ILE A 58 -3.45 -2.76 -17.24
C ILE A 58 -3.11 -1.62 -18.19
N SER A 59 -4.08 -1.16 -18.96
CA SER A 59 -3.87 -0.04 -19.90
C SER A 59 -3.80 1.30 -19.17
N GLU A 60 -4.59 1.50 -18.11
CA GLU A 60 -4.71 2.78 -17.41
C GLU A 60 -4.93 2.59 -15.90
N VAL A 61 -4.33 3.47 -15.08
CA VAL A 61 -4.53 3.49 -13.61
C VAL A 61 -5.85 4.17 -13.24
N LYS A 62 -6.25 5.20 -14.00
CA LYS A 62 -7.38 6.07 -13.67
C LYS A 62 -8.69 5.34 -13.36
N PRO A 63 -9.16 4.39 -14.19
CA PRO A 63 -10.46 3.76 -13.95
C PRO A 63 -10.46 2.93 -12.66
N LEU A 64 -9.32 2.29 -12.34
CA LEU A 64 -9.16 1.48 -11.13
C LEU A 64 -9.03 2.35 -9.88
N LEU A 65 -8.33 3.47 -9.99
CA LEU A 65 -8.25 4.47 -8.92
C LEU A 65 -9.63 5.07 -8.62
N ASP A 66 -10.38 5.42 -9.65
CA ASP A 66 -11.74 5.95 -9.52
C ASP A 66 -12.67 4.89 -8.90
N ALA A 67 -12.51 3.60 -9.22
CA ALA A 67 -13.26 2.51 -8.57
C ALA A 67 -12.89 2.34 -7.09
N LEU A 68 -11.61 2.42 -6.73
CA LEU A 68 -11.16 2.35 -5.34
C LEU A 68 -11.79 3.47 -4.49
N ILE A 69 -11.81 4.69 -5.02
CA ILE A 69 -12.35 5.85 -4.30
C ILE A 69 -13.88 5.78 -4.21
N ASN A 70 -14.55 5.56 -5.35
CA ASN A 70 -16.01 5.73 -5.43
C ASN A 70 -16.81 4.49 -5.03
N GLN A 71 -16.23 3.29 -5.14
CA GLN A 71 -16.94 2.02 -4.88
C GLN A 71 -16.45 1.34 -3.59
N ALA A 72 -15.13 1.35 -3.35
CA ALA A 72 -14.53 0.70 -2.19
C ALA A 72 -14.34 1.63 -0.98
N GLY A 73 -14.60 2.94 -1.14
CA GLY A 73 -14.42 3.94 -0.07
C GLY A 73 -12.96 4.18 0.31
N PHE A 74 -12.01 3.88 -0.58
CA PHE A 74 -10.59 4.06 -0.33
C PHE A 74 -10.22 5.55 -0.39
N TRP A 75 -9.65 6.05 0.70
CA TRP A 75 -9.26 7.46 0.77
C TRP A 75 -7.88 7.69 0.16
N VAL A 76 -7.80 8.61 -0.81
CA VAL A 76 -6.56 9.05 -1.43
C VAL A 76 -6.48 10.57 -1.38
N ALA A 77 -5.36 11.10 -0.88
CA ALA A 77 -5.11 12.53 -0.91
C ALA A 77 -4.99 13.02 -2.37
N ALA A 78 -5.60 14.15 -2.72
CA ALA A 78 -5.58 14.68 -4.08
C ALA A 78 -4.17 14.79 -4.71
N PRO A 79 -3.12 15.26 -4.00
CA PRO A 79 -1.76 15.29 -4.56
C PRO A 79 -1.22 13.90 -4.93
N LEU A 80 -1.60 12.87 -4.16
CA LEU A 80 -1.20 11.49 -4.40
C LEU A 80 -1.94 10.90 -5.61
N CYS A 81 -3.21 11.25 -5.79
CA CYS A 81 -3.99 10.87 -6.98
C CYS A 81 -3.33 11.39 -8.26
N ILE A 82 -2.92 12.66 -8.29
CA ILE A 82 -2.25 13.25 -9.47
C ILE A 82 -0.92 12.57 -9.77
N SER A 83 -0.16 12.18 -8.74
CA SER A 83 1.17 11.59 -8.93
C SER A 83 1.19 10.18 -9.54
N VAL A 84 0.05 9.48 -9.55
CA VAL A 84 -0.04 8.07 -10.01
C VAL A 84 -0.79 7.90 -11.33
N LEU A 85 -1.32 8.99 -11.89
CA LEU A 85 -2.02 9.02 -13.18
C LEU A 85 -1.02 9.28 -14.32
#